data_AF-A0A7V8WL04-F1
#
_entry.id   AF-A0A7V8WL04-F1
#
_cell.length_a   1.000
_cell.length_b   1.000
_cell.length_c   1.000
_cell.angle_alpha   90.00
_cell.angle_beta   90.00
_cell.angle_gamma   90.00
#
_symmetry.space_group_name_H-M   'P 1'
#
loop_
_entity.id
_entity.type
_entity.pdbx_description
1 polymer ?
#
loop_
_entity_poly.entity_id
_entity_poly.type
_entity_poly.pdbx_seq_one_letter_code
_entity_poly.pdbx_strand_id
1 'polypeptide(L)'
;MVAASMCATALLHVGVAGAGSLSPTQKTVFITANLQEGFNDRDLKNMRELPIFVSRVLSRVPHDPDVLLLQEVRRKSAAAVAQLLSNRTGHRYTVAFGGARDPYTGTPKRIIVRDSAILLNTATMTKVGDGGWLEEPKDSSANRPMYKGHAYGFARRNGTAMTFAMTSIHIQESSVTETTRNITNKLAAKRPDIDSNRYNVIGGDFNTSRQTSPNHPSPYWSWLTGPRNYRDSVYAVRGPMSTAVDYIFARAGVYGAGVDSSYNNKTNDPARYYSDHRFRWAALGPDRVAPSVPNRLQARNVSSGIQLSWAGSTDTGGSGVGRYEVYRVKKTGPPRMVGTSGSNSYNDNDTYFTKRYKYFVRARDYAHNRTAPTATIQLTRQK
;
A
#
# COMPACT_ATOMS: atom_id res chain seq x y z
N MET A 1 8.32 33.09 9.73
CA MET A 1 9.08 31.91 9.26
C MET A 1 8.95 30.81 10.29
N VAL A 2 8.10 29.81 10.06
CA VAL A 2 7.94 28.66 10.96
C VAL A 2 8.78 27.53 10.39
N ALA A 3 9.80 27.10 11.14
CA ALA A 3 10.63 25.96 10.79
C ALA A 3 9.81 24.68 10.83
N ALA A 4 9.69 24.01 9.68
CA ALA A 4 9.14 22.67 9.59
C ALA A 4 10.14 21.68 10.21
N SER A 5 9.95 21.35 11.49
CA SER A 5 10.59 20.18 12.10
C SER A 5 9.84 18.94 11.62
N MET A 6 10.24 18.43 10.46
CA MET A 6 9.83 17.10 10.01
C MET A 6 10.64 16.07 10.81
N CYS A 7 9.93 15.27 11.60
CA CYS A 7 10.46 14.07 12.22
C CYS A 7 10.99 13.17 11.09
N ALA A 8 12.30 13.03 10.99
CA ALA A 8 12.93 12.04 10.14
C ALA A 8 12.65 10.66 10.74
N THR A 9 11.58 10.02 10.27
CA THR A 9 11.32 8.60 10.53
C THR A 9 12.51 7.82 9.98
N ALA A 10 13.20 7.07 10.83
CA ALA A 10 14.27 6.18 10.42
C ALA A 10 13.74 5.25 9.31
N LEU A 11 14.28 5.39 8.10
CA LEU A 11 14.13 4.40 7.04
C LEU A 11 14.63 3.07 7.62
N LEU A 12 13.71 2.14 7.87
CA LEU A 12 14.07 0.72 7.87
C LEU A 12 14.61 0.44 6.47
N HIS A 13 15.92 0.57 6.28
CA HIS A 13 16.63 -0.05 5.16
C HIS A 13 16.49 -1.55 5.37
N VAL A 14 15.39 -2.12 4.88
CA VAL A 14 15.24 -3.57 4.82
C VAL A 14 16.30 -4.04 3.82
N GLY A 15 17.30 -4.76 4.31
CA GLY A 15 18.40 -5.25 3.49
C GLY A 15 17.90 -6.07 2.30
N VAL A 16 18.65 -6.08 1.21
CA VAL A 16 18.40 -6.92 0.04
C VAL A 16 18.92 -8.32 0.36
N ALA A 17 18.08 -9.35 0.36
CA ALA A 17 18.51 -10.70 0.73
C ALA A 17 19.16 -11.50 -0.42
N GLY A 18 19.20 -10.96 -1.65
CA GLY A 18 19.63 -11.71 -2.84
C GLY A 18 18.58 -12.73 -3.31
N ALA A 19 18.78 -13.28 -4.50
CA ALA A 19 17.86 -14.26 -5.09
C ALA A 19 17.90 -15.61 -4.35
N GLY A 20 16.75 -16.30 -4.24
CA GLY A 20 16.62 -17.59 -3.54
C GLY A 20 16.26 -17.44 -2.06
N SER A 21 16.00 -16.23 -1.59
CA SER A 21 15.60 -15.95 -0.21
C SER A 21 14.09 -15.82 -0.11
N LEU A 22 13.42 -16.88 0.35
CA LEU A 22 11.99 -16.82 0.65
C LEU A 22 11.70 -15.80 1.76
N SER A 23 10.57 -15.12 1.63
CA SER A 23 10.10 -14.21 2.69
C SER A 23 9.74 -14.98 3.98
N PRO A 24 9.85 -14.35 5.16
CA PRO A 24 9.41 -14.96 6.42
C PRO A 24 7.94 -15.36 6.39
N THR A 25 7.57 -16.43 7.10
CA THR A 25 6.21 -17.01 7.08
C THR A 25 5.09 -16.02 7.38
N GLN A 26 5.33 -15.03 8.24
CA GLN A 26 4.36 -13.98 8.59
C GLN A 26 4.45 -12.73 7.70
N LYS A 27 5.23 -12.76 6.63
CA LYS A 27 5.41 -11.67 5.69
C LYS A 27 5.06 -12.13 4.28
N THR A 28 4.70 -11.17 3.43
CA THR A 28 4.38 -11.42 2.03
C THR A 28 4.84 -10.24 1.20
N VAL A 29 5.76 -10.48 0.27
CA VAL A 29 6.34 -9.49 -0.62
C VAL A 29 5.50 -9.39 -1.89
N PHE A 30 4.85 -8.23 -2.04
CA PHE A 30 4.09 -7.85 -3.22
C PHE A 30 4.94 -6.96 -4.12
N ILE A 31 4.87 -7.21 -5.42
CA ILE A 31 5.37 -6.33 -6.49
C ILE A 31 4.20 -5.85 -7.32
N THR A 32 4.20 -4.59 -7.73
CA THR A 32 3.38 -4.12 -8.85
C THR A 32 4.25 -3.50 -9.93
N ALA A 33 3.96 -3.81 -11.19
CA ALA A 33 4.71 -3.31 -12.33
C ALA A 33 3.84 -3.26 -13.60
N ASN A 34 3.85 -2.12 -14.27
CA ASN A 34 3.48 -2.01 -15.68
C ASN A 34 4.70 -2.38 -16.53
N LEU A 35 4.56 -3.35 -17.44
CA LEU A 35 5.67 -3.88 -18.25
C LEU A 35 5.59 -3.51 -19.74
N GLN A 36 4.51 -2.87 -20.20
CA GLN A 36 4.30 -2.52 -21.61
C GLN A 36 4.31 -3.69 -22.62
N GLU A 37 4.26 -4.93 -22.13
CA GLU A 37 4.27 -6.18 -22.91
C GLU A 37 2.85 -6.68 -23.28
N GLY A 38 1.90 -5.76 -23.34
CA GLY A 38 0.47 -6.05 -23.39
C GLY A 38 -0.16 -5.86 -24.76
N PHE A 39 0.35 -4.93 -25.57
CA PHE A 39 -0.38 -4.39 -26.72
C PHE A 39 0.34 -4.54 -28.06
N ASN A 40 1.67 -4.55 -28.08
CA ASN A 40 2.45 -4.68 -29.30
C ASN A 40 2.93 -6.13 -29.53
N ASP A 41 2.56 -6.71 -30.67
CA ASP A 41 2.94 -8.09 -31.01
C ASP A 41 4.44 -8.25 -31.33
N ARG A 42 5.17 -7.17 -31.63
CA ARG A 42 6.64 -7.19 -31.77
C ARG A 42 7.30 -7.37 -30.40
N ASP A 43 6.76 -6.72 -29.37
CA ASP A 43 7.33 -6.76 -28.01
C ASP A 43 7.16 -8.18 -27.43
N LEU A 44 6.00 -8.80 -27.63
CA LEU A 44 5.77 -10.22 -27.29
C LEU A 44 6.70 -11.23 -27.96
N LYS A 45 7.37 -10.87 -29.06
CA LYS A 45 8.35 -11.75 -29.74
C LYS A 45 9.77 -11.54 -29.21
N ASN A 46 10.09 -10.34 -28.71
CA ASN A 46 11.46 -9.92 -28.42
C ASN A 46 11.64 -9.45 -26.97
N MET A 47 10.89 -10.02 -26.01
CA MET A 47 10.80 -9.70 -24.58
C MET A 47 12.16 -9.65 -23.81
N ARG A 48 13.11 -8.83 -24.27
CA ARG A 48 14.50 -8.66 -23.81
C ARG A 48 14.59 -7.82 -22.55
N GLU A 49 13.53 -7.05 -22.32
CA GLU A 49 13.31 -6.15 -21.20
C GLU A 49 12.87 -6.93 -19.94
N LEU A 50 12.21 -8.10 -20.08
CA LEU A 50 11.81 -8.95 -18.94
C LEU A 50 12.99 -9.47 -18.08
N PRO A 51 14.11 -9.98 -18.63
CA PRO A 51 15.29 -10.33 -17.82
C PRO A 51 15.84 -9.15 -17.00
N ILE A 52 15.81 -7.94 -17.55
CA ILE A 52 16.23 -6.72 -16.87
C ILE A 52 15.28 -6.45 -15.70
N PHE A 53 13.97 -6.47 -15.94
CA PHE A 53 12.96 -6.33 -14.89
C PHE A 53 13.18 -7.33 -13.75
N VAL A 54 13.29 -8.63 -14.07
CA VAL A 54 13.48 -9.68 -13.05
C VAL A 54 14.77 -9.50 -12.26
N SER A 55 15.87 -9.18 -12.93
CA SER A 55 17.14 -8.92 -12.23
C SER A 55 17.04 -7.72 -11.30
N ARG A 56 16.34 -6.67 -11.72
CA ARG A 56 16.13 -5.48 -10.89
C ARG A 56 15.23 -5.78 -9.71
N VAL A 57 14.11 -6.48 -9.89
CA VAL A 57 13.24 -6.94 -8.79
C VAL A 57 14.07 -7.66 -7.73
N LEU A 58 14.76 -8.74 -8.10
CA LEU A 58 15.51 -9.57 -7.14
C LEU A 58 16.67 -8.82 -6.45
N SER A 59 17.21 -7.77 -7.08
CA SER A 59 18.28 -6.96 -6.49
C SER A 59 17.79 -5.84 -5.56
N ARG A 60 16.48 -5.58 -5.45
CA ARG A 60 15.94 -4.40 -4.75
C ARG A 60 14.85 -4.71 -3.73
N VAL A 61 14.40 -5.94 -3.70
CA VAL A 61 13.37 -6.40 -2.76
C VAL A 61 14.05 -7.13 -1.61
N PRO A 62 13.44 -7.12 -0.41
CA PRO A 62 14.06 -7.72 0.76
C PRO A 62 14.07 -9.25 0.72
N HIS A 63 13.18 -9.86 -0.06
CA HIS A 63 13.07 -11.30 -0.28
C HIS A 63 12.45 -11.55 -1.65
N ASP A 64 12.61 -12.75 -2.18
CA ASP A 64 11.97 -13.18 -3.42
C ASP A 64 10.47 -12.86 -3.39
N PRO A 65 9.90 -12.30 -4.48
CA PRO A 65 8.50 -11.92 -4.52
C PRO A 65 7.58 -13.09 -4.23
N ASP A 66 6.54 -12.87 -3.42
CA ASP A 66 5.49 -13.85 -3.20
C ASP A 66 4.35 -13.67 -4.21
N VAL A 67 4.06 -12.42 -4.55
CA VAL A 67 2.98 -12.02 -5.45
C VAL A 67 3.48 -10.92 -6.39
N LEU A 68 3.18 -11.04 -7.68
CA LEU A 68 3.35 -9.93 -8.63
C LEU A 68 2.01 -9.56 -9.24
N LEU A 69 1.65 -8.29 -9.15
CA LEU A 69 0.51 -7.65 -9.78
C LEU A 69 1.02 -6.95 -11.04
N LEU A 70 0.81 -7.57 -12.20
CA LEU A 70 1.37 -7.10 -13.47
C LEU A 70 0.32 -6.39 -14.31
N GLN A 71 0.69 -5.26 -14.92
CA GLN A 71 -0.09 -4.45 -15.85
C GLN A 71 0.59 -4.41 -17.22
N GLU A 72 -0.21 -4.18 -18.26
CA GLU A 72 0.20 -4.27 -19.66
C GLU A 72 0.93 -5.57 -19.97
N VAL A 73 0.31 -6.69 -19.63
CA VAL A 73 0.83 -8.03 -19.93
C VAL A 73 -0.25 -8.92 -20.53
N ARG A 74 0.20 -9.86 -21.36
CA ARG A 74 -0.61 -11.01 -21.83
C ARG A 74 -0.18 -12.27 -21.10
N ARG A 75 -0.88 -13.39 -21.34
CA ARG A 75 -0.49 -14.71 -20.82
C ARG A 75 0.97 -15.04 -21.10
N LYS A 76 1.43 -14.74 -22.32
CA LYS A 76 2.79 -15.05 -22.79
C LYS A 76 3.85 -14.28 -22.00
N SER A 77 3.72 -12.96 -21.90
CA SER A 77 4.68 -12.13 -21.16
C SER A 77 4.64 -12.39 -19.65
N ALA A 78 3.45 -12.56 -19.08
CA ALA A 78 3.31 -12.98 -17.67
C ALA A 78 3.97 -14.35 -17.39
N ALA A 79 3.82 -15.32 -18.30
CA ALA A 79 4.47 -16.62 -18.17
C ALA A 79 6.00 -16.53 -18.33
N ALA A 80 6.50 -15.66 -19.20
CA ALA A 80 7.93 -15.41 -19.33
C ALA A 80 8.54 -14.82 -18.05
N VAL A 81 7.86 -13.85 -17.41
CA VAL A 81 8.26 -13.34 -16.09
C VAL A 81 8.29 -14.46 -15.04
N ALA A 82 7.24 -15.30 -14.99
CA ALA A 82 7.18 -16.42 -14.06
C ALA A 82 8.33 -17.42 -14.28
N GLN A 83 8.64 -17.75 -15.54
CA GLN A 83 9.75 -18.64 -15.86
C GLN A 83 11.11 -18.06 -15.48
N LEU A 84 11.35 -16.78 -15.78
CA LEU A 84 12.59 -16.09 -15.43
C LEU A 84 12.79 -16.03 -13.91
N LEU A 85 11.75 -15.67 -13.15
CA LEU A 85 11.79 -15.71 -11.70
C LEU A 85 12.08 -17.12 -11.19
N SER A 86 11.41 -18.13 -11.77
CA SER A 86 11.60 -19.52 -11.34
C SER A 86 13.03 -20.00 -11.55
N ASN A 87 13.61 -19.69 -12.70
CA ASN A 87 14.99 -20.05 -13.03
C ASN A 87 16.00 -19.33 -12.12
N ARG A 88 15.74 -18.05 -11.77
CA ARG A 88 16.68 -17.22 -11.01
C ARG A 88 16.62 -17.44 -9.49
N THR A 89 15.48 -17.89 -8.98
CA THR A 89 15.27 -18.10 -7.53
C THR A 89 15.28 -19.57 -7.13
N GLY A 90 15.05 -20.50 -8.08
CA GLY A 90 14.82 -21.91 -7.78
C GLY A 90 13.41 -22.22 -7.25
N HIS A 91 12.52 -21.22 -7.15
CA HIS A 91 11.15 -21.40 -6.67
C HIS A 91 10.16 -21.37 -7.81
N ARG A 92 9.06 -22.14 -7.72
CA ARG A 92 8.08 -22.19 -8.82
C ARG A 92 7.14 -20.97 -8.78
N TYR A 93 7.22 -20.13 -9.81
CA TYR A 93 6.25 -19.07 -10.07
C TYR A 93 5.22 -19.50 -11.11
N THR A 94 3.96 -19.10 -10.94
CA THR A 94 2.88 -19.40 -11.89
C THR A 94 2.00 -18.19 -12.14
N VAL A 95 1.47 -18.06 -13.36
CA VAL A 95 0.37 -17.13 -13.65
C VAL A 95 -0.90 -17.70 -13.03
N ALA A 96 -1.28 -17.18 -11.86
CA ALA A 96 -2.38 -17.70 -11.06
C ALA A 96 -3.75 -17.15 -11.50
N PHE A 97 -3.77 -15.88 -11.94
CA PHE A 97 -4.98 -15.18 -12.36
C PHE A 97 -4.69 -14.20 -13.50
N GLY A 98 -5.73 -13.87 -14.27
CA GLY A 98 -5.61 -12.98 -15.42
C GLY A 98 -4.75 -13.56 -16.54
N GLY A 99 -4.00 -12.69 -17.22
CA GLY A 99 -3.17 -13.04 -18.36
C GLY A 99 -4.02 -13.56 -19.51
N ALA A 100 -4.76 -12.66 -20.17
CA ALA A 100 -5.49 -13.00 -21.37
C ALA A 100 -4.52 -13.37 -22.50
N ARG A 101 -4.93 -14.28 -23.39
CA ARG A 101 -4.14 -14.58 -24.60
C ARG A 101 -4.08 -13.36 -25.51
N ASP A 102 -5.26 -12.79 -25.78
CA ASP A 102 -5.44 -11.56 -26.54
C ASP A 102 -5.93 -10.46 -25.59
N PRO A 103 -5.36 -9.25 -25.66
CA PRO A 103 -5.65 -8.18 -24.72
C PRO A 103 -6.98 -7.51 -25.09
N TYR A 104 -7.42 -7.63 -26.34
CA TYR A 104 -8.74 -7.21 -26.79
C TYR A 104 -9.61 -8.45 -26.97
N THR A 105 -10.63 -8.55 -26.14
CA THR A 105 -11.69 -9.57 -26.24
C THR A 105 -13.04 -8.87 -26.39
N GLY A 106 -14.12 -9.59 -26.66
CA GLY A 106 -15.43 -8.97 -26.70
C GLY A 106 -16.42 -9.67 -27.62
N THR A 107 -17.51 -8.98 -27.89
CA THR A 107 -18.57 -9.39 -28.82
C THR A 107 -18.81 -8.25 -29.82
N PRO A 108 -19.63 -8.43 -30.86
CA PRO A 108 -20.01 -7.31 -31.73
C PRO A 108 -20.63 -6.12 -30.99
N LYS A 109 -21.16 -6.32 -29.77
CA LYS A 109 -21.81 -5.29 -28.95
C LYS A 109 -20.89 -4.61 -27.94
N ARG A 110 -19.72 -5.17 -27.61
CA ARG A 110 -18.77 -4.57 -26.65
C ARG A 110 -17.35 -5.07 -26.80
N ILE A 111 -16.37 -4.24 -26.45
CA ILE A 111 -14.95 -4.59 -26.37
C ILE A 111 -14.54 -4.66 -24.90
N ILE A 112 -13.66 -5.59 -24.55
CA ILE A 112 -13.10 -5.73 -23.21
C ILE A 112 -11.57 -5.82 -23.33
N VAL A 113 -10.89 -4.85 -22.73
CA VAL A 113 -9.43 -4.79 -22.65
C VAL A 113 -8.96 -5.52 -21.40
N ARG A 114 -8.12 -6.55 -21.56
CA ARG A 114 -7.64 -7.44 -20.50
C ARG A 114 -6.13 -7.65 -20.61
N ASP A 115 -5.39 -6.85 -19.86
CA ASP A 115 -3.93 -6.71 -19.97
C ASP A 115 -3.26 -6.73 -18.60
N SER A 116 -3.85 -7.43 -17.64
CA SER A 116 -3.27 -7.60 -16.30
C SER A 116 -3.19 -9.08 -15.94
N ALA A 117 -2.22 -9.41 -15.09
CA ALA A 117 -2.03 -10.75 -14.57
C ALA A 117 -1.57 -10.72 -13.11
N ILE A 118 -1.78 -11.82 -12.41
CA ILE A 118 -1.27 -12.03 -11.05
C ILE A 118 -0.43 -13.30 -11.06
N LEU A 119 0.84 -13.16 -10.65
CA LEU A 119 1.75 -14.29 -10.46
C LEU A 119 1.85 -14.61 -8.98
N LEU A 120 2.01 -15.91 -8.67
CA LEU A 120 2.28 -16.40 -7.33
C LEU A 120 3.57 -17.22 -7.31
N ASN A 121 4.41 -16.98 -6.30
CA ASN A 121 5.42 -17.95 -5.88
C ASN A 121 4.71 -19.08 -5.12
N THR A 122 4.65 -20.26 -5.73
CA THR A 122 3.92 -21.41 -5.18
C THR A 122 4.63 -22.08 -4.00
N ALA A 123 5.92 -21.77 -3.78
CA ALA A 123 6.63 -22.19 -2.57
C ALA A 123 6.01 -21.55 -1.32
N THR A 124 5.50 -20.33 -1.44
CA THR A 124 5.01 -19.55 -0.31
C THR A 124 3.51 -19.24 -0.34
N MET A 125 2.88 -19.32 -1.51
CA MET A 125 1.48 -18.96 -1.71
C MET A 125 0.68 -20.11 -2.33
N THR A 126 -0.53 -20.32 -1.82
CA THR A 126 -1.51 -21.25 -2.36
C THR A 126 -2.71 -20.46 -2.90
N LYS A 127 -3.08 -20.68 -4.16
CA LYS A 127 -4.33 -20.15 -4.72
C LYS A 127 -5.55 -20.68 -3.94
N VAL A 128 -6.51 -19.82 -3.60
CA VAL A 128 -7.72 -20.22 -2.85
C VAL A 128 -9.00 -19.71 -3.52
N GLY A 129 -9.63 -20.57 -4.30
CA GLY A 129 -10.83 -20.24 -5.07
C GLY A 129 -10.53 -19.62 -6.43
N ASP A 130 -11.58 -19.25 -7.13
CA ASP A 130 -11.49 -18.70 -8.48
C ASP A 130 -11.16 -17.21 -8.48
N GLY A 131 -10.47 -16.79 -9.51
CA GLY A 131 -10.29 -15.37 -9.82
C GLY A 131 -11.01 -15.04 -11.13
N GLY A 132 -10.73 -13.86 -11.67
CA GLY A 132 -11.32 -13.44 -12.93
C GLY A 132 -10.99 -12.00 -13.25
N TRP A 133 -11.96 -11.30 -13.82
CA TRP A 133 -11.84 -9.91 -14.24
C TRP A 133 -12.89 -9.06 -13.54
N LEU A 134 -12.45 -7.96 -12.92
CA LEU A 134 -13.33 -6.89 -12.49
C LEU A 134 -13.45 -5.91 -13.66
N GLU A 135 -14.62 -5.87 -14.29
CA GLU A 135 -14.88 -5.04 -15.47
C GLU A 135 -15.43 -3.67 -15.07
N GLU A 136 -14.83 -2.61 -15.60
CA GLU A 136 -15.28 -1.22 -15.48
C GLU A 136 -15.47 -0.63 -16.88
N PRO A 137 -16.43 0.29 -17.10
CA PRO A 137 -16.52 1.03 -18.34
C PRO A 137 -15.21 1.77 -18.62
N LYS A 138 -14.78 1.76 -19.89
CA LYS A 138 -13.60 2.48 -20.38
C LYS A 138 -13.95 3.57 -21.39
N ASP A 139 -14.91 3.27 -22.27
CA ASP A 139 -15.57 4.24 -23.13
C ASP A 139 -16.98 3.73 -23.36
N SER A 140 -17.92 4.27 -22.58
CA SER A 140 -19.33 3.92 -22.67
C SER A 140 -20.07 4.69 -23.77
N SER A 141 -19.42 5.65 -24.42
CA SER A 141 -20.05 6.55 -25.41
C SER A 141 -19.97 6.01 -26.84
N ALA A 142 -19.11 5.03 -27.10
CA ALA A 142 -18.96 4.42 -28.41
C ALA A 142 -20.15 3.52 -28.80
N ASN A 143 -20.42 3.42 -30.12
CA ASN A 143 -21.39 2.48 -30.70
C ASN A 143 -21.11 1.01 -30.30
N ARG A 144 -19.85 0.72 -29.97
CA ARG A 144 -19.43 -0.53 -29.34
C ARG A 144 -18.69 -0.21 -28.04
N PRO A 145 -19.40 -0.13 -26.90
CA PRO A 145 -18.82 0.28 -25.63
C PRO A 145 -17.60 -0.56 -25.25
N MET A 146 -16.57 0.11 -24.73
CA MET A 146 -15.34 -0.51 -24.29
C MET A 146 -15.31 -0.61 -22.77
N TYR A 147 -14.82 -1.74 -22.28
CA TYR A 147 -14.63 -2.03 -20.86
C TYR A 147 -13.17 -2.37 -20.61
N LYS A 148 -12.70 -2.11 -19.39
CA LYS A 148 -11.40 -2.54 -18.88
C LYS A 148 -11.60 -3.64 -17.86
N GLY A 149 -10.91 -4.76 -18.02
CA GLY A 149 -10.89 -5.86 -17.08
C GLY A 149 -9.62 -5.82 -16.23
N HIS A 150 -9.78 -5.81 -14.92
CA HIS A 150 -8.69 -5.90 -13.95
C HIS A 150 -8.62 -7.30 -13.37
N ALA A 151 -7.45 -7.96 -13.49
CA ALA A 151 -7.28 -9.31 -12.97
C ALA A 151 -7.41 -9.31 -11.46
N TYR A 152 -8.27 -10.16 -10.92
CA TYR A 152 -8.40 -10.38 -9.49
C TYR A 152 -8.23 -11.86 -9.13
N GLY A 153 -7.87 -12.10 -7.88
CA GLY A 153 -7.81 -13.44 -7.34
C GLY A 153 -7.51 -13.47 -5.86
N PHE A 154 -7.43 -14.68 -5.33
CA PHE A 154 -7.28 -14.93 -3.90
C PHE A 154 -6.17 -15.94 -3.64
N ALA A 155 -5.28 -15.63 -2.71
CA ALA A 155 -4.20 -16.54 -2.34
C ALA A 155 -4.01 -16.54 -0.83
N ARG A 156 -3.67 -17.70 -0.28
CA ARG A 156 -3.32 -17.89 1.11
C ARG A 156 -1.81 -18.05 1.22
N ARG A 157 -1.21 -17.42 2.23
CA ARG A 157 0.17 -17.67 2.61
C ARG A 157 0.29 -19.05 3.25
N ASN A 158 1.18 -19.88 2.70
CA ASN A 158 1.47 -21.21 3.21
C ASN A 158 1.91 -21.16 4.68
N GLY A 159 1.43 -22.12 5.47
CA GLY A 159 1.73 -22.19 6.91
C GLY A 159 1.04 -21.12 7.77
N THR A 160 0.12 -20.32 7.22
CA THR A 160 -0.61 -19.31 8.00
C THR A 160 -2.10 -19.24 7.65
N ALA A 161 -2.83 -18.43 8.43
CA ALA A 161 -4.20 -18.03 8.14
C ALA A 161 -4.30 -16.78 7.24
N MET A 162 -3.18 -16.16 6.83
CA MET A 162 -3.22 -14.96 5.99
C MET A 162 -3.75 -15.29 4.61
N THR A 163 -4.89 -14.70 4.27
CA THR A 163 -5.55 -14.86 2.96
C THR A 163 -5.73 -13.50 2.33
N PHE A 164 -5.20 -13.32 1.13
CA PHE A 164 -5.19 -12.06 0.41
C PHE A 164 -6.25 -12.06 -0.68
N ALA A 165 -7.08 -11.01 -0.72
CA ALA A 165 -7.86 -10.65 -1.90
C ALA A 165 -7.09 -9.59 -2.68
N MET A 166 -6.78 -9.88 -3.94
CA MET A 166 -5.81 -9.11 -4.71
C MET A 166 -6.39 -8.71 -6.05
N THR A 167 -6.05 -7.51 -6.51
CA THR A 167 -6.36 -7.06 -7.86
C THR A 167 -5.16 -6.34 -8.45
N SER A 168 -4.91 -6.60 -9.74
CA SER A 168 -3.92 -5.91 -10.56
C SER A 168 -4.65 -4.86 -11.41
N ILE A 169 -4.51 -3.60 -11.03
CA ILE A 169 -5.27 -2.48 -11.61
C ILE A 169 -4.47 -1.81 -12.72
N HIS A 170 -5.15 -1.41 -13.80
CA HIS A 170 -4.60 -0.56 -14.85
C HIS A 170 -5.69 0.42 -15.30
N ILE A 171 -5.75 1.61 -14.71
CA ILE A 171 -6.78 2.62 -14.98
C ILE A 171 -6.21 3.66 -15.93
N GLN A 172 -6.87 3.92 -17.06
CA GLN A 172 -6.38 4.85 -18.10
C GLN A 172 -7.18 6.16 -18.19
N GLU A 173 -8.11 6.43 -17.26
CA GLU A 173 -9.12 7.49 -17.40
C GLU A 173 -9.11 8.55 -16.29
N SER A 174 -9.89 9.62 -16.51
CA SER A 174 -10.09 10.77 -15.61
C SER A 174 -10.90 10.46 -14.34
N SER A 175 -11.59 9.30 -14.25
CA SER A 175 -12.47 8.91 -13.14
C SER A 175 -11.83 7.93 -12.14
N VAL A 176 -10.50 8.03 -11.90
CA VAL A 176 -9.74 7.14 -11.00
C VAL A 176 -10.45 6.88 -9.66
N THR A 177 -11.11 7.90 -9.12
CA THR A 177 -11.88 7.79 -7.87
C THR A 177 -13.03 6.80 -7.94
N GLU A 178 -13.91 6.95 -8.93
CA GLU A 178 -15.08 6.10 -9.07
C GLU A 178 -14.67 4.67 -9.44
N THR A 179 -13.75 4.54 -10.39
CA THR A 179 -13.21 3.26 -10.84
C THR A 179 -12.59 2.48 -9.67
N THR A 180 -11.75 3.13 -8.87
CA THR A 180 -11.13 2.49 -7.70
C THR A 180 -12.17 2.09 -6.64
N ARG A 181 -13.19 2.93 -6.41
CA ARG A 181 -14.30 2.60 -5.49
C ARG A 181 -15.06 1.37 -5.96
N ASN A 182 -15.41 1.31 -7.23
CA ASN A 182 -16.15 0.20 -7.83
C ASN A 182 -15.36 -1.10 -7.75
N ILE A 183 -14.10 -1.08 -8.17
CA ILE A 183 -13.20 -2.25 -8.09
C ILE A 183 -13.05 -2.73 -6.65
N THR A 184 -12.82 -1.82 -5.70
CA THR A 184 -12.66 -2.15 -4.28
C THR A 184 -13.93 -2.81 -3.71
N ASN A 185 -15.10 -2.25 -4.03
CA ASN A 185 -16.37 -2.81 -3.56
C ASN A 185 -16.68 -4.16 -4.22
N LYS A 186 -16.45 -4.29 -5.53
CA LYS A 186 -16.61 -5.56 -6.26
C LYS A 186 -15.68 -6.64 -5.70
N LEU A 187 -14.40 -6.32 -5.44
CA LEU A 187 -13.44 -7.26 -4.85
C LEU A 187 -13.90 -7.70 -3.44
N ALA A 188 -14.32 -6.76 -2.60
CA ALA A 188 -14.81 -7.07 -1.25
C ALA A 188 -16.06 -7.96 -1.29
N ALA A 189 -16.97 -7.75 -2.25
CA ALA A 189 -18.16 -8.56 -2.41
C ALA A 189 -17.87 -10.01 -2.87
N LYS A 190 -16.72 -10.27 -3.51
CA LYS A 190 -16.37 -11.62 -3.98
C LYS A 190 -15.94 -12.57 -2.88
N ARG A 191 -15.40 -12.05 -1.77
CA ARG A 191 -14.96 -12.85 -0.62
C ARG A 191 -15.30 -12.13 0.69
N PRO A 192 -16.58 -12.08 1.08
CA PRO A 192 -17.00 -11.48 2.35
C PRO A 192 -16.45 -12.23 3.57
N ASP A 193 -16.06 -13.50 3.39
CA ASP A 193 -15.49 -14.42 4.37
C ASP A 193 -14.00 -14.19 4.66
N ILE A 194 -13.26 -13.59 3.73
CA ILE A 194 -11.95 -13.02 4.05
C ILE A 194 -12.27 -11.80 4.91
N ASP A 195 -12.04 -11.87 6.22
CA ASP A 195 -12.26 -10.75 7.15
C ASP A 195 -11.81 -9.46 6.48
N SER A 196 -12.79 -8.69 6.01
CA SER A 196 -12.58 -7.56 5.13
C SER A 196 -11.63 -6.54 5.75
N ASN A 197 -11.35 -6.64 7.04
CA ASN A 197 -10.43 -5.81 7.81
C ASN A 197 -8.94 -6.15 7.67
N ARG A 198 -8.49 -7.25 7.04
CA ARG A 198 -7.08 -7.66 7.24
C ARG A 198 -6.15 -7.81 6.03
N TYR A 199 -6.58 -8.15 4.81
CA TYR A 199 -5.59 -8.44 3.74
C TYR A 199 -6.08 -8.19 2.30
N ASN A 200 -6.83 -7.12 2.06
CA ASN A 200 -7.07 -6.68 0.69
C ASN A 200 -5.85 -5.92 0.18
N VAL A 201 -5.34 -6.32 -0.99
CA VAL A 201 -4.23 -5.66 -1.67
C VAL A 201 -4.70 -5.18 -3.03
N ILE A 202 -4.68 -3.87 -3.20
CA ILE A 202 -4.99 -3.20 -4.45
C ILE A 202 -3.68 -2.62 -4.94
N GLY A 203 -3.14 -3.16 -6.03
CA GLY A 203 -1.91 -2.65 -6.62
C GLY A 203 -2.03 -2.51 -8.12
N GLY A 204 -1.35 -1.53 -8.67
CA GLY A 204 -1.38 -1.31 -10.10
C GLY A 204 -1.04 0.10 -10.53
N ASP A 205 -1.32 0.35 -11.81
CA ASP A 205 -1.12 1.62 -12.51
C ASP A 205 -2.43 2.41 -12.57
N PHE A 206 -2.37 3.67 -12.15
CA PHE A 206 -3.51 4.59 -12.06
C PHE A 206 -3.43 5.77 -13.07
N ASN A 207 -2.47 5.74 -14.01
CA ASN A 207 -2.23 6.55 -15.24
C ASN A 207 -2.50 8.07 -15.29
N THR A 208 -3.05 8.76 -14.29
CA THR A 208 -3.38 10.20 -14.48
C THR A 208 -3.22 11.09 -13.25
N SER A 209 -3.07 10.53 -12.04
CA SER A 209 -2.92 11.37 -10.86
C SER A 209 -1.45 11.69 -10.58
N ARG A 210 -0.87 12.63 -11.34
CA ARG A 210 0.46 13.21 -11.07
C ARG A 210 0.58 13.88 -9.69
N GLN A 211 -0.45 13.87 -8.85
CA GLN A 211 -0.47 14.44 -7.49
C GLN A 211 -1.34 13.66 -6.51
N THR A 212 -1.21 12.33 -6.45
CA THR A 212 -1.81 11.56 -5.36
C THR A 212 -0.83 11.31 -4.24
N SER A 213 -1.04 12.05 -3.15
CA SER A 213 -0.20 12.00 -1.96
C SER A 213 -1.04 12.19 -0.70
N PRO A 214 -0.68 11.58 0.43
CA PRO A 214 -1.26 11.86 1.74
C PRO A 214 -1.28 13.34 2.15
N ASN A 215 -0.38 14.17 1.63
CA ASN A 215 -0.32 15.59 1.95
C ASN A 215 -1.33 16.44 1.15
N HIS A 216 -1.70 15.97 -0.05
CA HIS A 216 -2.76 16.54 -0.88
C HIS A 216 -3.59 15.37 -1.43
N PRO A 217 -4.35 14.68 -0.58
CA PRO A 217 -4.97 13.42 -0.96
C PRO A 217 -6.10 13.70 -1.93
N SER A 218 -6.07 13.03 -3.09
CA SER A 218 -7.20 13.03 -4.00
C SER A 218 -8.44 12.44 -3.30
N PRO A 219 -9.66 12.68 -3.83
CA PRO A 219 -10.87 12.07 -3.29
C PRO A 219 -10.84 10.54 -3.22
N TYR A 220 -10.12 9.87 -4.11
CA TYR A 220 -9.94 8.41 -4.04
C TYR A 220 -8.99 8.01 -2.93
N TRP A 221 -7.90 8.76 -2.76
CA TRP A 221 -6.89 8.47 -1.75
C TRP A 221 -7.52 8.57 -0.37
N SER A 222 -8.17 9.69 -0.10
CA SER A 222 -8.93 9.94 1.14
C SER A 222 -9.98 8.85 1.41
N TRP A 223 -10.64 8.36 0.36
CA TRP A 223 -11.63 7.30 0.49
C TRP A 223 -11.02 5.95 0.86
N LEU A 224 -9.91 5.57 0.22
CA LEU A 224 -9.17 4.34 0.52
C LEU A 224 -8.51 4.38 1.90
N THR A 225 -7.80 5.47 2.21
CA THR A 225 -6.96 5.56 3.41
C THR A 225 -7.70 6.06 4.64
N GLY A 226 -8.85 6.70 4.48
CA GLY A 226 -9.72 7.13 5.58
C GLY A 226 -10.58 5.98 6.11
N PRO A 227 -11.90 5.97 5.83
CA PRO A 227 -12.84 5.01 6.41
C PRO A 227 -12.57 3.55 6.00
N ARG A 228 -11.83 3.35 4.90
CA ARG A 228 -11.49 2.03 4.40
C ARG A 228 -10.12 1.54 4.86
N ASN A 229 -9.34 2.32 5.62
CA ASN A 229 -8.10 1.90 6.27
C ASN A 229 -7.10 1.15 5.36
N TYR A 230 -7.09 1.42 4.06
CA TYR A 230 -5.99 0.99 3.21
C TYR A 230 -4.79 1.88 3.47
N ARG A 231 -3.60 1.31 3.40
CA ARG A 231 -2.36 2.07 3.46
C ARG A 231 -1.71 2.04 2.10
N ASP A 232 -1.33 3.20 1.59
CA ASP A 232 -0.28 3.19 0.59
C ASP A 232 1.02 2.78 1.26
N SER A 233 1.40 1.54 1.00
CA SER A 233 2.57 0.92 1.60
C SER A 233 3.84 1.64 1.17
N VAL A 234 3.88 2.18 -0.05
CA VAL A 234 5.08 2.79 -0.64
C VAL A 234 5.31 4.21 -0.11
N TYR A 235 4.28 5.07 -0.13
CA TYR A 235 4.43 6.46 0.33
C TYR A 235 4.62 6.56 1.84
N ALA A 236 3.90 5.74 2.62
CA ALA A 236 4.00 5.77 4.09
C ALA A 236 5.44 5.55 4.60
N VAL A 237 6.27 4.83 3.82
CA VAL A 237 7.66 4.51 4.16
C VAL A 237 8.66 5.53 3.59
N ARG A 238 8.31 6.29 2.53
CA ARG A 238 9.23 7.20 1.83
C ARG A 238 9.00 8.69 2.06
N GLY A 239 7.85 9.09 2.59
CA GLY A 239 7.50 10.51 2.71
C GLY A 239 7.19 11.18 1.35
N PRO A 240 7.09 12.53 1.30
CA PRO A 240 6.27 13.23 0.31
C PRO A 240 6.60 13.23 -1.17
N MET A 241 7.69 12.61 -1.62
CA MET A 241 8.21 12.87 -2.97
C MET A 241 8.10 11.66 -3.89
N SER A 242 7.11 11.70 -4.80
CA SER A 242 7.16 11.06 -6.12
C SER A 242 5.86 11.36 -6.87
N THR A 243 5.96 11.83 -8.12
CA THR A 243 4.88 11.81 -9.13
C THR A 243 4.61 10.37 -9.58
N ALA A 244 4.24 9.50 -8.63
CA ALA A 244 4.00 8.08 -8.87
C ALA A 244 2.64 7.88 -9.55
N VAL A 245 2.59 6.98 -10.51
CA VAL A 245 1.34 6.48 -11.10
C VAL A 245 1.03 5.05 -10.63
N ASP A 246 2.04 4.34 -10.10
CA ASP A 246 1.90 3.01 -9.52
C ASP A 246 1.82 3.03 -7.98
N TYR A 247 0.89 2.26 -7.42
CA TYR A 247 0.64 2.19 -5.98
C TYR A 247 0.39 0.77 -5.48
N ILE A 248 0.66 0.54 -4.19
CA ILE A 248 0.23 -0.68 -3.47
C ILE A 248 -0.52 -0.25 -2.22
N PHE A 249 -1.85 -0.35 -2.28
CA PHE A 249 -2.74 -0.14 -1.16
C PHE A 249 -3.01 -1.46 -0.44
N ALA A 250 -2.73 -1.53 0.85
CA ALA A 250 -2.93 -2.74 1.65
C ALA A 250 -3.66 -2.45 2.96
N ARG A 251 -4.57 -3.35 3.36
CA ARG A 251 -5.16 -3.38 4.72
C ARG A 251 -4.30 -4.20 5.71
N ALA A 252 -2.98 -4.22 5.53
CA ALA A 252 -2.05 -5.02 6.34
C ALA A 252 -0.99 -4.14 7.02
N GLY A 253 -0.27 -4.69 7.99
CA GLY A 253 0.96 -4.10 8.49
C GLY A 253 2.01 -4.05 7.37
N VAL A 254 2.65 -2.91 7.19
CA VAL A 254 3.67 -2.69 6.15
C VAL A 254 5.03 -2.70 6.83
N TYR A 255 5.80 -3.77 6.64
CA TYR A 255 7.14 -3.95 7.23
C TYR A 255 8.25 -3.24 6.46
N GLY A 256 7.98 -2.93 5.22
CA GLY A 256 8.91 -2.30 4.30
C GLY A 256 8.23 -2.10 2.97
N ALA A 257 8.61 -1.06 2.27
CA ALA A 257 8.13 -0.80 0.93
C ALA A 257 9.12 0.08 0.19
N GLY A 258 9.02 0.06 -1.13
CA GLY A 258 9.91 0.85 -1.95
C GLY A 258 9.48 0.95 -3.39
N VAL A 259 10.24 1.79 -4.08
CA VAL A 259 10.24 1.90 -5.52
C VAL A 259 11.65 1.59 -5.99
N ASP A 260 11.76 1.09 -7.22
CA ASP A 260 13.05 1.02 -7.89
C ASP A 260 13.62 2.42 -8.23
N SER A 261 14.08 3.14 -7.22
CA SER A 261 14.44 4.55 -7.34
C SER A 261 15.69 4.83 -8.17
N SER A 262 16.57 3.84 -8.35
CA SER A 262 17.74 4.01 -9.23
C SER A 262 17.44 3.68 -10.69
N TYR A 263 16.23 3.20 -11.01
CA TYR A 263 15.86 2.95 -12.40
C TYR A 263 15.63 4.27 -13.13
N ASN A 264 16.34 4.48 -14.23
CA ASN A 264 16.16 5.65 -15.07
C ASN A 264 15.56 5.25 -16.43
N ASN A 265 14.24 5.40 -16.54
CA ASN A 265 13.47 5.15 -17.75
C ASN A 265 13.77 6.15 -18.90
N LYS A 266 14.53 7.22 -18.65
CA LYS A 266 14.86 8.25 -19.65
C LYS A 266 16.17 8.01 -20.40
N THR A 267 16.88 6.92 -20.12
CA THR A 267 18.24 6.74 -20.64
C THR A 267 18.32 6.33 -22.11
N ASN A 268 17.19 6.05 -22.80
CA ASN A 268 17.15 5.45 -24.14
C ASN A 268 18.07 4.21 -24.30
N ASP A 269 18.55 3.63 -23.19
CA ASP A 269 19.48 2.51 -23.17
C ASP A 269 18.68 1.19 -23.12
N PRO A 270 18.59 0.45 -24.24
CA PRO A 270 17.81 -0.78 -24.29
C PRO A 270 18.38 -1.87 -23.37
N ALA A 271 19.65 -1.79 -22.96
CA ALA A 271 20.25 -2.75 -22.05
C ALA A 271 19.83 -2.54 -20.58
N ARG A 272 19.19 -1.40 -20.28
CA ARG A 272 18.76 -1.05 -18.92
C ARG A 272 17.26 -0.81 -18.80
N TYR A 273 16.58 -0.57 -19.93
CA TYR A 273 15.15 -0.31 -19.97
C TYR A 273 14.35 -1.59 -19.71
N TYR A 274 13.35 -1.49 -18.83
CA TYR A 274 12.35 -2.54 -18.67
C TYR A 274 10.89 -2.08 -18.81
N SER A 275 10.65 -0.78 -18.67
CA SER A 275 9.33 -0.14 -18.72
C SER A 275 9.50 1.38 -18.56
N ASP A 276 8.55 2.18 -18.98
CA ASP A 276 8.49 3.59 -18.59
C ASP A 276 8.01 3.76 -17.13
N HIS A 277 7.58 2.68 -16.47
CA HIS A 277 7.15 2.67 -15.07
C HIS A 277 8.18 2.03 -14.15
N ARG A 278 8.38 2.67 -12.99
CA ARG A 278 9.19 2.09 -11.91
C ARG A 278 8.35 1.06 -11.16
N PHE A 279 8.82 -0.17 -10.97
CA PHE A 279 8.06 -1.11 -10.15
C PHE A 279 8.02 -0.63 -8.69
N ARG A 280 6.96 -1.02 -7.99
CA ARG A 280 6.81 -0.82 -6.55
C ARG A 280 6.79 -2.15 -5.83
N TRP A 281 7.23 -2.13 -4.58
CA TRP A 281 7.17 -3.31 -3.73
C TRP A 281 6.70 -2.96 -2.31
N ALA A 282 6.07 -3.93 -1.66
CA ALA A 282 5.67 -3.85 -0.26
C ALA A 282 5.79 -5.22 0.41
N ALA A 283 6.40 -5.27 1.59
CA ALA A 283 6.40 -6.42 2.47
C ALA A 283 5.27 -6.25 3.50
N LEU A 284 4.27 -7.11 3.41
CA LEU A 284 3.02 -7.04 4.17
C LEU A 284 2.90 -8.18 5.18
N GLY A 285 2.27 -7.93 6.32
CA GLY A 285 1.94 -8.98 7.30
C GLY A 285 1.10 -8.46 8.46
N PRO A 286 0.64 -9.32 9.40
CA PRO A 286 -0.03 -8.91 10.62
C PRO A 286 0.95 -8.16 11.52
N ASP A 287 0.62 -6.92 11.87
CA ASP A 287 1.26 -6.27 13.01
C ASP A 287 0.31 -6.28 14.20
N ARG A 288 0.78 -6.86 15.31
CA ARG A 288 0.07 -6.99 16.59
C ARG A 288 0.82 -6.36 17.75
N VAL A 289 1.95 -5.71 17.49
CA VAL A 289 2.80 -5.13 18.53
C VAL A 289 2.51 -3.64 18.56
N ALA A 290 2.05 -3.14 19.69
CA ALA A 290 1.86 -1.70 19.85
C ALA A 290 3.22 -0.96 19.88
N PRO A 291 3.24 0.33 19.52
CA PRO A 291 4.42 1.17 19.73
C PRO A 291 4.89 1.19 21.19
N SER A 292 6.09 1.72 21.43
CA SER A 292 6.52 2.08 22.77
C SER A 292 5.60 3.16 23.34
N VAL A 293 5.28 3.09 24.63
CA VAL A 293 4.51 4.15 25.32
C VAL A 293 5.24 5.48 25.14
N PRO A 294 4.57 6.58 24.71
CA PRO A 294 5.19 7.89 24.67
C PRO A 294 5.69 8.26 26.07
N ASN A 295 6.84 8.93 26.19
CA ASN A 295 7.37 9.31 27.50
C ASN A 295 7.56 10.83 27.59
N ARG A 296 7.93 11.33 28.79
CA ARG A 296 8.16 12.77 29.05
C ARG A 296 6.97 13.66 28.64
N LEU A 297 5.74 13.24 28.95
CA LEU A 297 4.55 14.08 28.74
C LEU A 297 4.64 15.35 29.59
N GLN A 298 4.50 16.50 28.94
CA GLN A 298 4.51 17.83 29.55
C GLN A 298 3.26 18.61 29.12
N ALA A 299 2.85 19.56 29.96
CA ALA A 299 1.72 20.44 29.73
C ALA A 299 2.09 21.86 30.14
N ARG A 300 1.77 22.86 29.33
CA ARG A 300 1.96 24.28 29.66
C ARG A 300 0.78 25.14 29.20
N ASN A 301 0.53 26.24 29.92
CA ASN A 301 -0.44 27.24 29.49
C ASN A 301 0.10 28.00 28.26
N VAL A 302 -0.75 28.19 27.25
CA VAL A 302 -0.55 29.11 26.13
C VAL A 302 -1.78 29.99 25.96
N SER A 303 -1.72 31.10 25.22
CA SER A 303 -2.87 32.02 25.10
C SER A 303 -4.16 31.32 24.60
N SER A 304 -4.03 30.37 23.68
CA SER A 304 -5.15 29.64 23.08
C SER A 304 -5.65 28.43 23.87
N GLY A 305 -4.92 27.94 24.87
CA GLY A 305 -5.30 26.73 25.61
C GLY A 305 -4.16 26.07 26.37
N ILE A 306 -4.24 24.75 26.55
CA ILE A 306 -3.15 23.97 27.15
C ILE A 306 -2.39 23.26 26.04
N GLN A 307 -1.11 23.57 25.91
CA GLN A 307 -0.22 22.89 24.99
C GLN A 307 0.43 21.68 25.67
N LEU A 308 0.30 20.52 25.03
CA LEU A 308 0.91 19.25 25.42
C LEU A 308 2.08 18.92 24.49
N SER A 309 3.15 18.36 25.05
CA SER A 309 4.29 17.81 24.29
C SER A 309 4.80 16.53 24.95
N TRP A 310 5.42 15.65 24.17
CA TRP A 310 5.99 14.38 24.65
C TRP A 310 7.19 13.96 23.81
N ALA A 311 7.94 12.95 24.27
CA ALA A 311 8.95 12.28 23.45
C ALA A 311 8.30 11.22 22.55
N GLY A 312 8.84 11.08 21.34
CA GLY A 312 8.29 10.20 20.33
C GLY A 312 8.35 8.72 20.71
N SER A 313 7.35 7.97 20.25
CA SER A 313 7.34 6.51 20.30
C SER A 313 8.19 5.89 19.18
N THR A 314 8.63 4.66 19.39
CA THR A 314 9.16 3.77 18.34
C THR A 314 8.23 2.58 18.18
N ASP A 315 8.24 1.92 17.03
CA ASP A 315 7.44 0.72 16.80
C ASP A 315 8.32 -0.42 16.30
N THR A 316 8.30 -1.53 17.04
CA THR A 316 9.03 -2.76 16.71
C THR A 316 8.15 -3.79 16.00
N GLY A 317 6.82 -3.59 16.01
CA GLY A 317 5.85 -4.36 15.21
C GLY A 317 6.01 -4.13 13.72
N GLY A 318 6.60 -3.00 13.36
CA GLY A 318 7.10 -2.69 12.04
C GLY A 318 6.13 -1.89 11.18
N SER A 319 4.90 -1.65 11.66
CA SER A 319 3.91 -0.89 10.89
C SER A 319 3.99 0.62 11.09
N GLY A 320 4.83 1.08 12.02
CA GLY A 320 5.19 2.47 12.29
C GLY A 320 4.21 3.17 13.23
N VAL A 321 4.67 4.21 13.93
CA VAL A 321 3.80 5.03 14.79
C VAL A 321 2.85 5.84 13.93
N GLY A 322 1.54 5.59 14.06
CA GLY A 322 0.51 6.19 13.22
C GLY A 322 0.05 7.55 13.70
N ARG A 323 -0.32 7.63 14.98
CA ARG A 323 -0.74 8.87 15.63
C ARG A 323 -0.64 8.75 17.14
N TYR A 324 -0.75 9.88 17.80
CA TYR A 324 -0.99 9.98 19.23
C TYR A 324 -2.46 10.31 19.49
N GLU A 325 -3.10 9.55 20.37
CA GLU A 325 -4.45 9.78 20.87
C GLU A 325 -4.34 10.51 22.22
N VAL A 326 -4.89 11.71 22.31
CA VAL A 326 -4.77 12.58 23.50
C VAL A 326 -6.07 12.49 24.30
N TYR A 327 -5.95 12.14 25.57
CA TYR A 327 -7.09 11.96 26.47
C TYR A 327 -7.06 12.97 27.61
N ARG A 328 -8.25 13.47 27.95
CA ARG A 328 -8.50 14.37 29.06
C ARG A 328 -9.42 13.69 30.07
N VAL A 329 -9.01 13.67 31.33
CA VAL A 329 -9.82 13.17 32.44
C VAL A 329 -10.50 14.36 33.11
N LYS A 330 -11.83 14.34 33.15
CA LYS A 330 -12.61 15.33 33.91
C LYS A 330 -12.55 15.00 35.41
N LYS A 331 -12.95 15.95 36.27
CA LYS A 331 -12.96 15.77 37.74
C LYS A 331 -13.77 14.52 38.15
N THR A 332 -14.81 14.20 37.40
CA THR A 332 -15.62 12.97 37.52
C THR A 332 -15.85 12.37 36.14
N GLY A 333 -15.96 11.03 36.07
CA GLY A 333 -16.25 10.28 34.85
C GLY A 333 -15.00 9.77 34.09
N PRO A 334 -15.21 8.94 33.06
CA PRO A 334 -14.13 8.29 32.33
C PRO A 334 -13.32 9.31 31.50
N PRO A 335 -12.04 9.01 31.21
CA PRO A 335 -11.25 9.79 30.26
C PRO A 335 -11.94 9.89 28.89
N ARG A 336 -11.88 11.06 28.27
CA ARG A 336 -12.38 11.27 26.90
C ARG A 336 -11.24 11.67 25.98
N MET A 337 -11.21 11.12 24.77
CA MET A 337 -10.28 11.56 23.74
C MET A 337 -10.67 12.97 23.30
N VAL A 338 -9.75 13.91 23.40
CA VAL A 338 -9.97 15.32 23.01
C VAL A 338 -9.42 15.62 21.64
N GLY A 339 -8.50 14.79 21.15
CA GLY A 339 -8.00 14.89 19.79
C GLY A 339 -6.94 13.85 19.49
N THR A 340 -6.38 13.96 18.28
CA THR A 340 -5.27 13.14 17.81
C THR A 340 -4.19 14.02 17.19
N SER A 341 -2.94 13.59 17.24
CA SER A 341 -1.82 14.30 16.62
C SER A 341 -0.91 13.36 15.84
N GLY A 342 -0.46 13.77 14.66
CA GLY A 342 0.62 13.10 13.92
C GLY A 342 2.02 13.54 14.38
N SER A 343 2.10 14.58 15.22
CA SER A 343 3.35 15.12 15.77
C SER A 343 3.43 14.87 17.27
N ASN A 344 4.58 15.14 17.88
CA ASN A 344 4.80 14.93 19.33
C ASN A 344 4.25 16.09 20.20
N SER A 345 3.18 16.74 19.74
CA SER A 345 2.53 17.86 20.43
C SER A 345 1.05 17.97 20.06
N TYR A 346 0.25 18.54 20.95
CA TYR A 346 -1.17 18.83 20.73
C TYR A 346 -1.60 20.08 21.53
N ASN A 347 -2.47 20.91 20.97
CA ASN A 347 -3.02 22.07 21.68
C ASN A 347 -4.50 21.85 22.01
N ASP A 348 -4.83 21.80 23.29
CA ASP A 348 -6.21 21.69 23.77
C ASP A 348 -6.80 23.09 23.99
N ASN A 349 -7.53 23.56 22.99
CA ASN A 349 -8.16 24.88 22.99
C ASN A 349 -9.50 24.91 23.76
N ASP A 350 -10.07 23.76 24.09
CA ASP A 350 -11.35 23.66 24.80
C ASP A 350 -11.13 23.70 26.32
N THR A 351 -10.40 24.71 26.80
CA THR A 351 -10.01 24.83 28.22
C THR A 351 -10.42 26.18 28.81
N TYR A 352 -10.90 26.16 30.05
CA TYR A 352 -11.42 27.33 30.76
C TYR A 352 -10.52 27.68 31.94
N PHE A 353 -10.29 28.99 32.16
CA PHE A 353 -9.48 29.47 33.28
C PHE A 353 -9.96 28.92 34.62
N THR A 354 -9.01 28.75 35.55
CA THR A 354 -9.18 28.19 36.90
C THR A 354 -9.58 26.71 36.95
N LYS A 355 -9.88 26.08 35.81
CA LYS A 355 -10.20 24.65 35.76
C LYS A 355 -8.92 23.82 35.71
N ARG A 356 -8.96 22.69 36.42
CA ARG A 356 -7.87 21.72 36.51
C ARG A 356 -8.12 20.56 35.55
N TYR A 357 -7.12 20.24 34.76
CA TYR A 357 -7.18 19.20 33.73
C TYR A 357 -6.11 18.16 33.97
N LYS A 358 -6.47 16.90 33.76
CA LYS A 358 -5.55 15.76 33.74
C LYS A 358 -5.47 15.20 32.34
N TYR A 359 -4.26 14.93 31.87
CA TYR A 359 -4.00 14.43 30.53
C TYR A 359 -3.14 13.18 30.55
N PHE A 360 -3.38 12.28 29.59
CA PHE A 360 -2.44 11.26 29.18
C PHE A 360 -2.48 11.09 27.67
N VAL A 361 -1.43 10.50 27.11
CA VAL A 361 -1.31 10.24 25.69
C VAL A 361 -1.11 8.74 25.45
N ARG A 362 -1.64 8.23 24.35
CA ARG A 362 -1.34 6.88 23.85
C ARG A 362 -0.79 7.03 22.44
N ALA A 363 0.25 6.27 22.11
CA ALA A 363 0.58 6.07 20.71
C ALA A 363 -0.33 4.97 20.14
N ARG A 364 -0.59 5.06 18.84
CA ARG A 364 -1.26 4.01 18.09
C ARG A 364 -0.52 3.87 16.78
N ASP A 365 -0.12 2.66 16.45
CA ASP A 365 0.49 2.39 15.17
C ASP A 365 -0.57 2.48 14.05
N TYR A 366 -0.09 2.33 12.82
CA TYR A 366 -0.98 2.22 11.69
C TYR A 366 -1.74 0.88 11.67
N ALA A 367 -1.29 -0.16 12.40
CA ALA A 367 -1.96 -1.47 12.52
C ALA A 367 -3.04 -1.53 13.59
N HIS A 368 -3.29 -0.38 14.22
CA HIS A 368 -4.33 -0.16 15.21
C HIS A 368 -4.03 -0.71 16.60
N ASN A 369 -2.79 -1.17 16.82
CA ASN A 369 -2.30 -1.51 18.14
C ASN A 369 -2.05 -0.22 18.93
N ARG A 370 -2.59 -0.17 20.15
CA ARG A 370 -2.51 0.98 21.05
C ARG A 370 -1.57 0.68 22.18
N THR A 371 -0.73 1.65 22.53
CA THR A 371 0.14 1.54 23.70
C THR A 371 -0.68 1.58 25.00
N ALA A 372 -0.07 1.22 26.14
CA ALA A 372 -0.55 1.70 27.43
C ALA A 372 -0.53 3.24 27.48
N PRO A 373 -1.32 3.89 28.35
CA PRO A 373 -1.25 5.35 28.54
C PRO A 373 0.09 5.78 29.14
N THR A 374 0.53 6.99 28.82
CA THR A 374 1.59 7.66 29.58
C THR A 374 1.18 7.82 31.04
N ALA A 375 2.15 8.13 31.92
CA ALA A 375 1.83 8.74 33.20
C ALA A 375 0.96 9.99 32.99
N THR A 376 -0.04 10.19 33.86
CA THR A 376 -0.94 11.34 33.76
C THR A 376 -0.25 12.61 34.27
N ILE A 377 -0.36 13.71 33.53
CA ILE A 377 0.02 15.03 34.02
C ILE A 377 -1.23 15.84 34.39
N GLN A 378 -1.10 16.75 35.35
CA GLN A 378 -2.16 17.65 35.78
C GLN A 378 -1.70 19.10 35.71
N LEU A 379 -2.56 19.98 35.21
CA LEU A 379 -2.32 21.43 35.18
C LEU A 379 -3.64 22.19 35.37
N THR A 380 -3.57 23.34 36.06
CA THR A 380 -4.66 24.31 36.12
C THR A 380 -4.50 25.34 35.01
N ARG A 381 -5.56 25.58 34.25
CA ARG A 381 -5.60 26.59 33.20
C ARG A 381 -5.49 27.99 33.84
N GLN A 382 -4.46 28.73 33.48
CA GLN A 382 -4.17 30.07 33.98
C GLN A 382 -4.12 31.08 32.83
N LYS A 383 -4.32 32.36 33.16
CA LYS A 383 -4.24 33.47 32.22
C LYS A 383 -2.82 33.62 31.67
#